data_AF-A0A955QAV3-F1
#
_entry.id   AF-A0A955QAV3-F1
#
_cell.length_a   1.000
_cell.length_b   1.000
_cell.length_c   1.000
_cell.angle_alpha   90.00
_cell.angle_beta   90.00
_cell.angle_gamma   90.00
#
_symmetry.space_group_name_H-M   'P 1'
#
loop_
_entity.id
_entity.type
_entity.pdbx_description
1 polymer ?
#
loop_
_entity_poly.entity_id
_entity_poly.type
_entity_poly.pdbx_seq_one_letter_code
_entity_poly.pdbx_strand_id
1 'polypeptide(L)' 'MWLEEFDTVQTWVNGAEVILKKEGRNYAFRLANEPGDWMQGLPDGMVWADAQALFGDSL' A
#
# COMPACT_ATOMS: atom_id res chain seq x y z
N MET A 1 18.30 15.71 -8.64
CA MET A 1 17.90 15.13 -7.35
C MET A 1 16.71 14.25 -7.67
N TRP A 2 16.90 12.93 -7.75
CA TRP A 2 15.81 12.01 -8.07
C TRP A 2 15.06 11.79 -6.76
N LEU A 3 13.92 12.48 -6.60
CA LEU A 3 12.95 12.14 -5.56
C LEU A 3 12.33 10.84 -6.04
N GLU A 4 12.75 9.70 -5.49
CA GLU A 4 11.95 8.49 -5.60
C GLU A 4 10.65 8.79 -4.87
N GLU A 5 9.59 9.08 -5.61
CA GLU A 5 8.26 9.36 -5.06
C GLU A 5 7.75 8.07 -4.44
N PHE A 6 7.73 8.04 -3.11
CA PHE A 6 7.05 7.02 -2.33
C PHE A 6 5.74 7.60 -1.82
N ASP A 7 4.64 7.01 -2.24
CA ASP A 7 3.32 7.34 -1.72
C ASP A 7 2.90 6.33 -0.67
N THR A 8 2.28 6.79 0.42
CA THR A 8 1.72 5.90 1.43
C THR A 8 0.28 6.27 1.74
N VAL A 9 -0.59 5.27 1.83
CA VAL A 9 -2.00 5.43 2.20
C VAL A 9 -2.38 4.43 3.29
N GLN A 10 -3.08 4.90 4.31
CA GLN A 10 -3.64 4.06 5.37
C GLN A 10 -5.08 3.68 5.01
N THR A 11 -5.41 2.41 5.12
CA THR A 11 -6.71 1.87 4.71
C THR A 11 -7.08 0.65 5.54
N TRP A 12 -8.33 0.21 5.42
CA TRP A 12 -8.86 -0.95 6.12
C TRP A 12 -9.07 -2.11 5.15
N VAL A 13 -8.38 -3.22 5.38
CA VAL A 13 -8.45 -4.42 4.52
C VAL A 13 -8.76 -5.63 5.39
N ASN A 14 -9.81 -6.35 5.01
CA ASN A 14 -10.19 -7.63 5.62
C ASN A 14 -10.25 -7.62 7.16
N GLY A 15 -10.75 -6.53 7.75
CA GLY A 15 -10.90 -6.40 9.20
C GLY A 15 -9.67 -5.86 9.94
N ALA A 16 -8.58 -5.56 9.24
CA ALA A 16 -7.36 -5.00 9.81
C ALA A 16 -7.01 -3.64 9.19
N GLU A 17 -6.42 -2.77 9.99
CA GLU A 17 -5.86 -1.51 9.51
C GLU A 17 -4.44 -1.73 8.96
N VAL A 18 -4.23 -1.31 7.73
CA VAL A 18 -2.98 -1.51 6.98
C VAL A 18 -2.51 -0.20 6.38
N ILE A 19 -1.19 -0.04 6.31
CA ILE A 19 -0.55 1.04 5.57
C ILE A 19 0.01 0.43 4.29
N LEU A 20 -0.43 0.93 3.15
CA LEU A 20 0.12 0.62 1.84
C LEU A 20 1.19 1.64 1.49
N LYS A 21 2.24 1.18 0.83
CA LYS A 21 3.29 1.98 0.22
C LYS A 21 3.35 1.63 -1.26
N LYS A 22 3.38 2.65 -2.11
CA LYS A 22 3.64 2.54 -3.54
C LYS A 22 4.99 3.16 -3.85
N GLU A 23 5.80 2.44 -4.62
CA GLU A 23 7.12 2.85 -5.08
C GLU A 23 7.22 2.53 -6.58
N GLY A 24 6.86 3.52 -7.40
CA GLY A 24 6.69 3.33 -8.85
C GLY A 24 5.56 2.33 -9.16
N ARG A 25 5.93 1.11 -9.57
CA ARG A 25 4.99 0.00 -9.86
C ARG A 25 4.97 -1.08 -8.77
N ASN A 26 5.81 -0.93 -7.75
CA ASN A 26 5.89 -1.87 -6.64
C ASN A 26 4.96 -1.41 -5.52
N TYR A 27 4.32 -2.38 -4.88
CA TYR A 27 3.49 -2.17 -3.71
C TYR A 27 4.11 -2.92 -2.54
N ALA A 28 4.03 -2.32 -1.36
CA ALA A 28 4.32 -2.97 -0.11
C ALA A 28 3.26 -2.58 0.91
N PHE A 29 3.09 -3.38 1.95
CA PHE A 29 2.15 -3.10 3.01
C PHE A 29 2.70 -3.48 4.38
N ARG A 30 2.13 -2.89 5.42
CA ARG A 30 2.34 -3.30 6.81
C ARG A 30 1.07 -3.07 7.62
N LEU A 31 0.95 -3.75 8.75
CA LEU A 31 -0.13 -3.48 9.70
C LEU A 31 0.09 -2.10 10.34
N ALA A 32 -0.97 -1.29 10.43
CA ALA A 32 -0.89 0.05 11.03
C ALA A 32 -0.71 -0.01 12.55
N ASN A 33 -1.29 -1.06 13.16
CA ASN A 33 -1.33 -1.24 14.62
C ASN A 33 -0.10 -1.93 15.19
N GLU A 34 0.80 -2.44 14.35
CA GLU A 34 1.99 -3.17 14.80
C GLU A 34 3.24 -2.55 14.17
N PRO A 35 4.30 -2.28 14.97
CA PRO A 35 5.60 -1.95 14.42
C PRO A 35 6.18 -3.22 13.77
N GLY A 36 5.93 -3.38 12.47
CA GLY A 36 6.39 -4.51 11.68
C GLY A 36 7.16 -4.08 10.43
N ASP A 37 7.78 -5.07 9.79
CA ASP A 37 8.43 -4.92 8.50
C ASP A 37 7.41 -4.70 7.38
N TRP A 38 7.86 -4.03 6.32
CA TRP A 38 7.10 -3.91 5.09
C TRP A 38 7.10 -5.23 4.34
N MET A 39 5.92 -5.78 4.13
CA MET A 39 5.69 -6.96 3.30
C MET A 39 5.50 -6.53 1.85
N GLN A 40 6.24 -7.16 0.93
CA GLN A 40 6.11 -6.90 -0.50
C GLN A 40 4.76 -7.42 -1.02
N GLY A 41 4.10 -6.63 -1.87
CA GLY A 41 2.81 -6.95 -2.45
C GLY A 41 1.65 -6.20 -1.79
N LEU A 42 0.48 -6.86 -1.76
CA LEU A 42 -0.77 -6.34 -1.24
C LEU A 42 -1.23 -7.19 -0.05
N PRO A 43 -1.94 -6.58 0.92
CA PRO A 43 -2.53 -7.31 2.03
C PRO A 43 -3.57 -8.32 1.55
N ASP A 44 -3.71 -9.42 2.27
CA ASP A 44 -4.70 -10.45 1.97
C ASP A 44 -6.12 -9.85 1.93
N GLY A 45 -6.83 -10.09 0.82
CA GLY A 45 -8.16 -9.56 0.58
C GLY A 45 -8.20 -8.22 -0.15
N MET A 46 -7.05 -7.62 -0.46
CA MET A 46 -6.95 -6.48 -1.37
C MET A 46 -6.52 -6.93 -2.77
N VAL A 47 -7.25 -6.49 -3.79
CA VAL A 47 -6.85 -6.69 -5.19
C VAL A 47 -6.10 -5.48 -5.72
N TRP A 48 -5.34 -5.70 -6.79
CA TRP A 48 -4.52 -4.64 -7.41
C TRP A 48 -5.34 -3.43 -7.89
N ALA A 49 -6.55 -3.64 -8.39
CA ALA A 49 -7.43 -2.56 -8.81
C ALA A 49 -7.83 -1.65 -7.65
N ASP A 50 -8.10 -2.20 -6.45
CA ASP A 50 -8.42 -1.41 -5.26
C ASP A 50 -7.20 -0.61 -4.80
N ALA A 51 -6.02 -1.22 -4.80
CA ALA A 51 -4.79 -0.54 -4.46
C ALA A 51 -4.50 0.63 -5.42
N GLN A 52 -4.65 0.43 -6.74
CA GLN A 52 -4.51 1.51 -7.71
C GLN A 52 -5.49 2.66 -7.48
N ALA A 53 -6.75 2.33 -7.20
CA ALA A 53 -7.77 3.34 -6.92
C ALA A 53 -7.43 4.18 -5.67
N LEU A 54 -6.86 3.56 -4.63
CA LEU A 54 -6.43 4.27 -3.41
C LEU A 54 -5.29 5.26 -3.67
N PHE A 55 -4.39 4.95 -4.59
CA PHE A 55 -3.30 5.85 -4.99
C PHE A 55 -3.72 6.84 -6.08
N GLY A 56 -4.99 6.86 -6.48
CA GLY A 56 -5.48 7.74 -7.54
C GLY A 56 -4.82 7.49 -8.90
N ASP A 57 -4.29 6.28 -9.12
CA ASP A 57 -3.61 5.91 -10.35
C ASP A 57 -4.66 5.57 -11.42
N SER A 58 -5.23 6.60 -12.04
CA SER A 58 -6.12 6.45 -13.19
C SER A 58 -5.27 6.18 -14.43
N LEU A 59 -5.49 5.02 -15.07
CA LEU A 59 -4.91 4.59 -16.36
C LEU A 59 -4.83 5.69 -17.42
#